data_AF-A0A939KQG6-F1
#
_entry.id   AF-A0A939KQG6-F1
#
_cell.length_a   1.000
_cell.length_b   1.000
_cell.length_c   1.000
_cell.angle_alpha   90.00
_cell.angle_beta   90.00
_cell.angle_gamma   90.00
#
_symmetry.space_group_name_H-M   'P 1'
#
loop_
_entity.id
_entity.type
_entity.pdbx_description
1 polymer ?
#
loop_
_entity_poly.entity_id
_entity_poly.type
_entity_poly.pdbx_seq_one_letter_code
_entity_poly.pdbx_strand_id
1 'polypeptide(L)'
;MAGTSCVFDVSGLEEITAHREGVAGKFFIYALTASSENEIRYIGKAKNPWKRLLQHRSLSNNRCASRHVTNWLRSLILAGDAPRMFVLEECVDWEAAEGRWIDLARKSGLRLTNLADGGNSLAHAARAKKASAYTGWTPIQKVIQNARRLERDARRLGFDDIADRSLERLARIEQSLRAAYSREGKRSATNRINKKLEERRPDLFAG
;
A
#
# COMPACT_ATOMS: atom_id res chain seq x y z
N MET A 1 17.78 38.18 2.66
CA MET A 1 16.35 38.18 2.30
C MET A 1 15.74 36.92 2.89
N ALA A 2 14.97 37.07 3.98
CA ALA A 2 14.29 35.95 4.61
C ALA A 2 13.18 35.48 3.67
N GLY A 3 13.40 34.35 2.98
CA GLY A 3 12.37 33.72 2.18
C GLY A 3 11.23 33.34 3.11
N THR A 4 10.05 33.91 2.89
CA THR A 4 8.82 33.47 3.54
C THR A 4 8.60 32.02 3.16
N SER A 5 9.06 31.10 4.01
CA SER A 5 8.71 29.69 3.90
C SER A 5 7.20 29.64 4.03
N CYS A 6 6.50 29.40 2.92
CA CYS A 6 5.07 29.18 2.92
C CYS A 6 4.86 27.81 3.57
N VAL A 7 4.81 27.80 4.90
CA VAL A 7 4.56 26.60 5.68
C VAL A 7 3.13 26.21 5.34
N PHE A 8 2.96 25.19 4.51
CA PHE A 8 1.67 24.57 4.28
C PHE A 8 1.31 23.85 5.58
N ASP A 9 0.65 24.59 6.46
CA ASP A 9 0.37 24.19 7.83
C ASP A 9 -0.81 23.21 7.87
N VAL A 10 -0.61 22.08 8.54
CA VAL A 10 -1.63 21.04 8.73
C VAL A 10 -2.47 21.27 9.99
N SER A 11 -2.22 22.33 10.77
CA SER A 11 -2.88 22.59 12.06
C SER A 11 -4.41 22.73 11.98
N GLY A 12 -4.96 23.03 10.80
CA GLY A 12 -6.41 23.09 10.56
C GLY A 12 -7.01 21.85 9.87
N LEU A 13 -6.20 20.83 9.59
CA LEU A 13 -6.64 19.63 8.87
C LEU A 13 -7.00 18.49 9.83
N GLU A 14 -7.95 17.66 9.41
CA GLU A 14 -8.37 16.50 10.18
C GLU A 14 -7.27 15.41 10.14
N GLU A 15 -6.67 15.13 11.29
CA GLU A 15 -5.76 14.00 11.47
C GLU A 15 -6.54 12.68 11.60
N ILE A 16 -6.08 11.66 10.87
CA ILE A 16 -6.61 10.31 10.94
C ILE A 16 -5.96 9.55 12.11
N THR A 17 -6.66 9.54 13.25
CA THR A 17 -6.23 8.86 14.49
C THR A 17 -6.97 7.55 14.75
N ALA A 18 -8.08 7.29 14.07
CA ALA A 18 -8.90 6.10 14.23
C ALA A 18 -9.54 5.64 12.91
N HIS A 19 -10.21 4.49 12.95
CA HIS A 19 -10.96 3.98 11.80
C HIS A 19 -12.07 4.95 11.38
N ARG A 20 -12.12 5.23 10.08
CA ARG A 20 -13.21 5.97 9.44
C ARG A 20 -13.88 5.07 8.41
N GLU A 21 -15.20 4.96 8.48
CA GLU A 21 -15.96 4.25 7.45
C GLU A 21 -15.80 4.94 6.10
N GLY A 22 -15.53 4.15 5.06
CA GLY A 22 -15.44 4.68 3.70
C GLY A 22 -16.84 4.91 3.14
N VAL A 23 -17.08 6.07 2.55
CA VAL A 23 -18.32 6.34 1.82
C VAL A 23 -18.22 5.71 0.43
N ALA A 24 -19.25 4.97 0.02
CA ALA A 24 -19.30 4.34 -1.29
C ALA A 24 -19.14 5.38 -2.41
N GLY A 25 -18.24 5.11 -3.35
CA GLY A 25 -17.96 6.01 -4.49
C GLY A 25 -17.05 7.20 -4.19
N LYS A 26 -16.61 7.39 -2.95
CA LYS A 26 -15.71 8.49 -2.57
C LYS A 26 -14.30 8.03 -2.25
N PHE A 27 -13.36 8.95 -2.41
CA PHE A 27 -11.95 8.81 -2.13
C PHE A 27 -11.48 9.96 -1.25
N PHE A 28 -10.45 9.68 -0.46
CA PHE A 28 -9.75 10.66 0.36
C PHE A 28 -8.38 10.91 -0.24
N ILE A 29 -8.07 12.16 -0.51
CA ILE A 29 -6.72 12.65 -0.71
C ILE A 29 -6.15 12.96 0.67
N TYR A 30 -4.96 12.46 0.95
CA TYR A 30 -4.30 12.59 2.25
C TYR A 30 -2.87 13.06 2.09
N ALA A 31 -2.37 13.73 3.12
CA ALA A 31 -0.98 14.08 3.34
C ALA A 31 -0.35 13.17 4.39
N LEU A 32 0.94 12.87 4.25
CA LEU A 32 1.76 12.32 5.34
C LEU A 32 2.81 13.35 5.77
N THR A 33 2.98 13.47 7.08
CA THR A 33 4.03 14.27 7.73
C THR A 33 4.82 13.39 8.70
N ALA A 34 5.98 13.89 9.16
CA ALA A 34 6.63 13.36 10.37
C ALA A 34 5.83 13.78 11.62
N SER A 35 6.02 13.16 12.78
CA SER A 35 5.41 13.68 14.01
C SER A 35 6.16 14.89 14.56
N SER A 36 7.47 14.94 14.29
CA SER A 36 8.35 16.05 14.70
C SER A 36 8.24 17.28 13.81
N GLU A 37 7.67 17.16 12.61
CA GLU A 37 7.54 18.24 11.63
C GLU A 37 6.12 18.27 11.05
N ASN A 38 5.49 19.45 11.00
CA ASN A 38 4.22 19.67 10.30
C ASN A 38 4.38 19.80 8.77
N GLU A 39 5.56 19.45 8.21
CA GLU A 39 5.83 19.56 6.78
C GLU A 39 5.28 18.35 6.02
N ILE A 40 4.46 18.60 4.99
CA ILE A 40 3.94 17.57 4.10
C ILE A 40 5.08 16.99 3.26
N ARG A 41 5.25 15.67 3.36
CA ARG A 41 6.30 14.92 2.65
C ARG A 41 5.72 13.94 1.63
N TYR A 42 4.44 13.63 1.69
CA TYR A 42 3.81 12.75 0.71
C TYR A 42 2.33 13.06 0.60
N ILE A 43 1.80 13.02 -0.62
CA ILE A 43 0.39 13.15 -0.92
C ILE A 43 -0.07 11.89 -1.63
N GLY A 44 -1.23 11.35 -1.28
CA GLY A 44 -1.76 10.22 -2.00
C GLY A 44 -3.25 10.01 -1.78
N LYS A 45 -3.79 8.98 -2.43
CA LYS A 45 -5.21 8.64 -2.36
C LYS A 45 -5.53 7.33 -1.65
N ALA A 46 -6.68 7.30 -0.95
CA ALA A 46 -7.20 6.11 -0.28
C ALA A 46 -8.74 6.07 -0.29
N LYS A 47 -9.31 4.86 -0.33
CA LYS A 47 -10.75 4.65 -0.02
C LYS A 47 -11.01 4.58 1.48
N ASN A 48 -10.02 4.07 2.23
CA ASN A 48 -10.04 4.03 3.69
C ASN A 48 -8.66 4.52 4.16
N PRO A 49 -8.55 5.77 4.64
CA PRO A 49 -7.27 6.39 4.97
C PRO A 49 -6.61 5.70 6.19
N TRP A 50 -7.38 5.29 7.20
CA TRP A 50 -6.85 4.55 8.36
C TRP A 50 -6.14 3.26 7.96
N LYS A 51 -6.80 2.42 7.15
CA LYS A 51 -6.20 1.18 6.65
C LYS A 51 -4.96 1.47 5.80
N ARG A 52 -4.95 2.57 5.04
CA ARG A 52 -3.80 2.98 4.24
C ARG A 52 -2.62 3.44 5.10
N LEU A 53 -2.88 4.15 6.20
CA LEU A 53 -1.85 4.53 7.17
C LEU A 53 -1.17 3.29 7.76
N LEU A 54 -1.96 2.29 8.19
CA LEU A 54 -1.43 1.02 8.69
C LEU A 54 -0.58 0.29 7.64
N GLN A 55 -1.01 0.30 6.37
CA GLN A 55 -0.22 -0.26 5.27
C GLN A 55 1.11 0.47 5.07
N HIS A 56 1.14 1.80 5.13
CA HIS A 56 2.39 2.57 5.02
C HIS A 56 3.36 2.24 6.15
N ARG A 57 2.87 2.14 7.40
CA ARG A 57 3.65 1.72 8.57
C ARG A 57 4.18 0.29 8.46
N SER A 58 3.41 -0.63 7.86
CA SER A 58 3.87 -2.00 7.62
C SER A 58 4.91 -2.07 6.49
N LEU A 59 4.71 -1.33 5.39
CA LEU A 59 5.58 -1.37 4.21
C LEU A 59 6.93 -0.69 4.44
N SER A 60 7.03 0.34 5.28
CA SER A 60 8.31 0.97 5.65
C SER A 60 9.30 -0.03 6.24
N ASN A 61 8.84 -1.06 6.95
CA ASN A 61 9.67 -2.14 7.47
C ASN A 61 10.13 -3.15 6.41
N ASN A 62 9.57 -3.12 5.20
CA ASN A 62 9.94 -4.03 4.12
C ASN A 62 11.12 -3.51 3.29
N ARG A 63 12.31 -4.09 3.51
CA ARG A 63 13.54 -3.76 2.76
C ARG A 63 13.44 -3.97 1.24
N CYS A 64 12.50 -4.80 0.75
CA CYS A 64 12.30 -5.02 -0.68
C CYS A 64 11.39 -3.98 -1.37
N ALA A 65 10.70 -3.12 -0.63
CA ALA A 65 9.88 -2.05 -1.20
C ALA A 65 10.73 -0.77 -1.34
N SER A 66 11.56 -0.71 -2.39
CA SER A 66 12.39 0.48 -2.67
C SER A 66 11.56 1.58 -3.35
N ARG A 67 10.72 2.27 -2.57
CA ARG A 67 10.08 3.53 -3.00
C ARG A 67 10.57 4.65 -2.10
N HIS A 68 10.74 5.84 -2.67
CA HIS A 68 11.24 7.02 -1.95
C HIS A 68 10.43 7.30 -0.68
N VAL A 69 9.09 7.27 -0.77
CA VAL A 69 8.19 7.37 0.38
C VAL A 69 8.44 6.28 1.43
N THR A 70 8.70 5.03 1.02
CA THR A 70 8.92 3.91 1.94
C THR A 70 10.26 4.03 2.67
N ASN A 71 11.29 4.55 2.00
CA ASN A 71 12.58 4.83 2.61
C ASN A 71 12.49 5.99 3.61
N TRP A 72 11.77 7.06 3.26
CA TRP A 72 11.49 8.16 4.19
C TRP A 72 10.69 7.69 5.41
N LEU A 73 9.62 6.93 5.22
CA LEU A 73 8.86 6.37 6.34
C LEU A 73 9.71 5.44 7.23
N ARG A 74 10.66 4.71 6.63
CA ARG A 74 11.60 3.89 7.39
C ARG A 74 12.56 4.75 8.21
N SER A 75 13.09 5.84 7.65
CA SER A 75 13.99 6.70 8.40
C SER A 75 13.31 7.35 9.60
N LEU A 76 12.02 7.71 9.48
CA LEU A 76 11.22 8.19 10.61
C LEU A 76 11.14 7.13 11.72
N ILE A 77 10.72 5.92 11.37
CA ILE A 77 10.55 4.83 12.35
C ILE A 77 11.88 4.46 13.03
N LEU A 78 12.98 4.43 12.28
CA LEU A 78 14.31 4.17 12.84
C LEU A 78 14.79 5.28 13.79
N ALA A 79 14.33 6.51 13.59
CA ALA A 79 14.57 7.64 14.48
C ALA A 79 13.62 7.68 15.70
N GLY A 80 12.73 6.69 15.84
CA GLY A 80 11.70 6.67 16.89
C GLY A 80 10.51 7.60 16.63
N ASP A 81 10.38 8.13 15.41
CA ASP A 81 9.28 8.99 14.97
C ASP A 81 8.21 8.17 14.22
N ALA A 82 6.99 8.69 14.14
CA ALA A 82 5.86 8.04 13.48
C ALA A 82 5.24 8.95 12.41
N PRO A 83 4.81 8.39 11.27
CA PRO A 83 4.06 9.16 10.28
C PRO A 83 2.67 9.51 10.81
N ARG A 84 2.28 10.78 10.64
CA ARG A 84 0.92 11.29 10.83
C ARG A 84 0.25 11.43 9.47
N MET A 85 -1.08 11.29 9.43
CA MET A 85 -1.87 11.36 8.20
C MET A 85 -2.99 12.37 8.36
N PHE A 86 -3.11 13.29 7.41
CA PHE A 86 -4.15 14.32 7.39
C PHE A 86 -4.99 14.21 6.13
N VAL A 87 -6.31 14.39 6.24
CA VAL A 87 -7.19 14.45 5.07
C VAL A 87 -7.10 15.85 4.46
N LEU A 88 -6.79 15.90 3.17
CA LEU A 88 -6.74 17.14 2.38
C LEU A 88 -8.08 17.40 1.68
N GLU A 89 -8.67 16.36 1.09
CA GLU A 89 -9.90 16.48 0.31
C GLU A 89 -10.65 15.15 0.26
N GLU A 90 -11.98 15.19 0.36
CA GLU A 90 -12.87 14.07 0.05
C GLU A 90 -13.52 14.33 -1.32
N CYS A 91 -13.31 13.42 -2.28
CA CYS A 91 -13.70 13.64 -3.68
C CYS A 91 -14.16 12.35 -4.37
N VAL A 92 -14.86 12.50 -5.49
CA VAL A 92 -15.20 11.38 -6.39
C VAL A 92 -14.12 11.25 -7.48
N ASP A 93 -13.74 12.37 -8.08
CA ASP A 93 -12.65 12.45 -9.06
C ASP A 93 -11.29 12.64 -8.37
N TRP A 94 -10.73 11.52 -7.91
CA TRP A 94 -9.48 11.51 -7.16
C TRP A 94 -8.24 11.80 -8.02
N GLU A 95 -8.29 11.58 -9.33
CA GLU A 95 -7.11 11.76 -10.20
C GLU A 95 -6.79 13.24 -10.35
N ALA A 96 -7.81 14.05 -10.68
CA ALA A 96 -7.67 15.50 -10.73
C ALA A 96 -7.32 16.07 -9.35
N ALA A 97 -7.95 15.57 -8.28
CA ALA A 97 -7.68 16.05 -6.93
C ALA A 97 -6.25 15.78 -6.48
N GLU A 98 -5.75 14.54 -6.64
CA GLU A 98 -4.38 14.19 -6.28
C GLU A 98 -3.36 15.04 -7.04
N GLY A 99 -3.57 15.27 -8.34
CA GLY A 99 -2.71 16.11 -9.16
C GLY A 99 -2.67 17.57 -8.71
N ARG A 100 -3.84 18.17 -8.45
CA ARG A 100 -3.92 19.56 -7.94
C ARG A 100 -3.16 19.74 -6.63
N TRP A 101 -3.32 18.82 -5.69
CA TRP A 101 -2.65 18.89 -4.39
C TRP A 101 -1.14 18.72 -4.48
N ILE A 102 -0.65 17.81 -5.35
CA ILE A 102 0.78 17.64 -5.60
C ILE A 102 1.39 18.89 -6.24
N ASP A 103 0.72 19.44 -7.25
CA ASP A 103 1.17 20.67 -7.94
C ASP A 103 1.19 21.86 -6.99
N LEU A 104 0.12 22.07 -6.23
CA LEU A 104 0.05 23.12 -5.21
C LEU A 104 1.19 23.00 -4.21
N ALA A 105 1.40 21.81 -3.64
CA ALA A 105 2.44 21.59 -2.66
C ALA A 105 3.85 21.87 -3.21
N ARG A 106 4.14 21.48 -4.45
CA ARG A 106 5.43 21.77 -5.09
C ARG A 106 5.61 23.24 -5.40
N LYS A 107 4.56 23.93 -5.86
CA LYS A 107 4.57 25.39 -6.06
C LYS A 107 4.79 26.16 -4.77
N SER A 108 4.30 25.62 -3.65
CA SER A 108 4.58 26.13 -2.30
C SER A 108 5.99 25.80 -1.80
N GLY A 109 6.81 25.08 -2.57
CA GLY A 109 8.19 24.76 -2.22
C GLY A 109 8.37 23.52 -1.33
N LEU A 110 7.33 22.72 -1.12
CA LEU A 110 7.42 21.51 -0.28
C LEU A 110 8.26 20.43 -0.94
N ARG A 111 9.08 19.75 -0.13
CA ARG A 111 9.92 18.63 -0.57
C ARG A 111 9.14 17.32 -0.52
N LEU A 112 8.27 17.13 -1.51
CA LEU A 112 7.48 15.90 -1.64
C LEU A 112 8.33 14.69 -2.03
N THR A 113 7.98 13.55 -1.46
CA THR A 113 8.55 12.24 -1.79
C THR A 113 7.81 11.55 -2.95
N ASN A 114 6.71 12.13 -3.42
CA ASN A 114 5.97 11.71 -4.60
C ASN A 114 6.89 11.70 -5.83
N LEU A 115 7.05 10.52 -6.44
CA LEU A 115 7.82 10.35 -7.68
C LEU A 115 7.08 10.87 -8.92
N ALA A 116 5.79 11.16 -8.79
CA ALA A 116 4.88 11.46 -9.87
C ALA A 116 4.02 12.66 -9.53
N ASP A 117 3.46 13.26 -10.56
CA ASP A 117 2.67 14.49 -10.47
C ASP A 117 1.21 14.21 -10.08
N GLY A 118 0.83 12.93 -9.97
CA GLY A 118 -0.51 12.46 -9.62
C GLY A 118 -1.13 11.57 -10.71
N GLY A 119 -2.24 10.91 -10.38
CA GLY A 119 -3.03 10.13 -11.33
C GLY A 119 -2.47 8.75 -11.66
N ASN A 120 -3.26 7.93 -12.35
CA ASN A 120 -2.90 6.57 -12.74
C ASN A 120 -2.09 6.56 -14.05
N SER A 121 -0.94 7.22 -14.10
CA SER A 121 -0.15 7.19 -15.33
C SER A 121 0.32 5.75 -15.60
N LEU A 122 -0.05 5.21 -16.78
CA LEU A 122 0.29 3.86 -17.25
C LEU A 122 1.79 3.54 -17.15
N ALA A 123 2.63 4.57 -17.13
CA ALA A 123 4.07 4.50 -16.87
C ALA A 123 4.43 3.88 -15.50
N HIS A 124 3.60 4.06 -14.46
CA HIS A 124 3.84 3.49 -13.13
C HIS A 124 3.51 2.00 -13.05
N ALA A 125 2.44 1.56 -13.70
CA ALA A 125 2.11 0.14 -13.83
C ALA A 125 3.23 -0.61 -14.57
N ALA A 126 3.77 -0.01 -15.63
CA ALA A 126 4.86 -0.59 -16.42
C ALA A 126 6.19 -0.72 -15.63
N ARG A 127 6.54 0.25 -14.77
CA ARG A 127 7.75 0.15 -13.91
C ARG A 127 7.61 -0.88 -12.79
N ALA A 128 6.44 -1.03 -12.19
CA ALA A 128 6.19 -2.06 -11.18
C ALA A 128 6.27 -3.50 -11.75
N LYS A 129 5.88 -3.66 -13.02
CA LYS A 129 5.94 -4.95 -13.74
C LYS A 129 7.38 -5.44 -13.96
N LYS A 130 8.35 -4.54 -14.18
CA LYS A 130 9.77 -4.90 -14.45
C LYS A 130 10.59 -5.32 -13.22
N ALA A 131 10.13 -5.04 -11.99
CA ALA A 131 10.91 -5.25 -10.76
C ALA A 131 10.31 -6.31 -9.81
N SER A 132 9.37 -7.14 -10.29
CA SER A 132 8.73 -8.15 -9.45
C SER A 132 9.71 -9.29 -9.15
N ALA A 133 10.06 -9.49 -7.88
CA ALA A 133 10.79 -10.68 -7.40
C ALA A 133 10.07 -12.02 -7.68
N TYR A 134 8.88 -11.96 -8.29
CA TYR A 134 8.01 -13.09 -8.63
C TYR A 134 8.03 -13.44 -10.11
N THR A 135 9.01 -12.98 -10.89
CA THR A 135 9.20 -13.44 -12.27
C THR A 135 9.37 -14.96 -12.27
N GLY A 136 8.54 -15.68 -13.05
CA GLY A 136 8.51 -17.15 -13.08
C GLY A 136 7.66 -17.83 -12.00
N TRP A 137 7.08 -17.08 -11.04
CA TRP A 137 6.18 -17.65 -10.04
C TRP A 137 4.76 -17.80 -10.58
N THR A 138 4.15 -18.94 -10.30
CA THR A 138 2.74 -19.17 -10.57
C THR A 138 1.86 -18.30 -9.65
N PRO A 139 0.65 -17.92 -10.08
CA PRO A 139 -0.26 -17.11 -9.28
C PRO A 139 -0.57 -17.70 -7.90
N ILE A 140 -0.75 -19.01 -7.77
CA ILE A 140 -0.94 -19.65 -6.46
C ILE A 140 0.29 -19.49 -5.54
N GLN A 141 1.51 -19.56 -6.09
CA GLN A 141 2.74 -19.33 -5.31
C GLN A 141 2.81 -17.88 -4.82
N LYS A 142 2.39 -16.91 -5.64
CA LYS A 142 2.30 -15.50 -5.22
C LYS A 142 1.30 -15.31 -4.08
N VAL A 143 0.14 -15.96 -4.14
CA VAL A 143 -0.89 -15.92 -3.08
C VAL A 143 -0.35 -16.49 -1.77
N ILE A 144 0.32 -17.64 -1.81
CA ILE A 144 0.93 -18.27 -0.64
C ILE A 144 1.99 -17.36 -0.02
N GLN A 145 2.90 -16.81 -0.84
CA GLN A 145 3.95 -15.93 -0.33
C GLN A 145 3.37 -14.66 0.31
N ASN A 146 2.36 -14.06 -0.31
CA ASN A 146 1.70 -12.87 0.24
C ASN A 146 1.01 -13.16 1.57
N ALA A 147 0.35 -14.31 1.70
CA ALA A 147 -0.30 -14.69 2.96
C ALA A 147 0.72 -15.02 4.07
N ARG A 148 1.84 -15.68 3.76
CA ARG A 148 2.95 -15.91 4.70
C ARG A 148 3.63 -14.62 5.14
N ARG A 149 3.70 -13.64 4.24
CA ARG A 149 4.21 -12.32 4.56
C ARG A 149 3.26 -11.57 5.48
N LEU A 150 1.97 -11.56 5.16
CA LEU A 150 0.94 -10.92 5.98
C LEU A 150 0.91 -11.48 7.40
N GLU A 151 1.03 -12.80 7.54
CA GLU A 151 1.05 -13.47 8.85
C GLU A 151 2.23 -12.99 9.71
N ARG A 152 3.46 -13.05 9.18
CA ARG A 152 4.65 -12.55 9.89
C ARG A 152 4.55 -11.07 10.25
N ASP A 153 4.09 -10.24 9.30
CA ASP A 153 3.96 -8.80 9.52
C ASP A 153 2.88 -8.51 10.58
N ALA A 154 1.78 -9.26 10.60
CA ALA A 154 0.71 -9.12 11.58
C ALA A 154 1.15 -9.54 13.00
N ARG A 155 1.85 -10.67 13.15
CA ARG A 155 2.40 -11.10 14.45
C ARG A 155 3.38 -10.08 15.01
N ARG A 156 4.28 -9.56 14.17
CA ARG A 156 5.25 -8.54 14.60
C ARG A 156 4.59 -7.26 15.12
N LEU A 157 3.41 -6.94 14.61
CA LEU A 157 2.66 -5.74 14.97
C LEU A 157 1.61 -5.98 16.07
N GLY A 158 1.55 -7.20 16.63
CA GLY A 158 0.56 -7.56 17.67
C GLY A 158 -0.87 -7.71 17.16
N PHE A 159 -1.07 -7.94 15.85
CA PHE A 159 -2.38 -8.17 15.25
C PHE A 159 -2.65 -9.67 15.09
N ASP A 160 -2.71 -10.40 16.20
CA ASP A 160 -2.79 -11.87 16.20
C ASP A 160 -4.03 -12.38 15.45
N ASP A 161 -5.20 -11.75 15.58
CA ASP A 161 -6.41 -12.10 14.83
C ASP A 161 -6.23 -12.05 13.30
N ILE A 162 -5.39 -11.13 12.80
CA ILE A 162 -5.10 -11.01 11.37
C ILE A 162 -4.09 -12.09 10.95
N ALA A 163 -3.10 -12.35 11.80
CA ALA A 163 -2.12 -13.40 11.58
C ALA A 163 -2.80 -14.78 11.50
N ASP A 164 -3.68 -15.07 12.45
CA ASP A 164 -4.34 -16.38 12.57
C ASP A 164 -5.30 -16.62 11.40
N ARG A 165 -6.10 -15.62 10.99
CA ARG A 165 -6.92 -15.72 9.77
C ARG A 165 -6.09 -15.93 8.50
N SER A 166 -4.90 -15.33 8.43
CA SER A 166 -3.97 -15.54 7.31
C SER A 166 -3.43 -16.97 7.31
N LEU A 167 -3.10 -17.49 8.49
CA LEU A 167 -2.61 -18.86 8.70
C LEU A 167 -3.67 -19.91 8.35
N GLU A 168 -4.91 -19.74 8.79
CA GLU A 168 -6.04 -20.61 8.42
C GLU A 168 -6.29 -20.63 6.91
N ARG A 169 -6.16 -19.47 6.26
CA ARG A 169 -6.26 -19.38 4.80
C ARG A 169 -5.12 -20.14 4.12
N LEU A 170 -3.90 -20.04 4.62
CA LEU A 170 -2.76 -20.82 4.12
C LEU A 170 -2.98 -22.32 4.29
N ALA A 171 -3.43 -22.76 5.46
CA ALA A 171 -3.71 -24.17 5.74
C ALA A 171 -4.73 -24.76 4.76
N ARG A 172 -5.82 -24.02 4.48
CA ARG A 172 -6.83 -24.42 3.46
C ARG A 172 -6.24 -24.56 2.06
N ILE A 173 -5.38 -23.62 1.67
CA ILE A 173 -4.71 -23.65 0.36
C ILE A 173 -3.75 -24.84 0.27
N GLU A 174 -2.93 -25.06 1.29
CA GLU A 174 -1.95 -26.16 1.32
C GLU A 174 -2.65 -27.52 1.37
N GLN A 175 -3.73 -27.66 2.14
CA GLN A 175 -4.55 -28.87 2.16
C GLN A 175 -5.17 -29.17 0.80
N SER A 176 -5.71 -28.14 0.12
CA SER A 176 -6.27 -28.26 -1.23
C SER A 176 -5.20 -28.66 -2.25
N LEU A 177 -3.99 -28.12 -2.15
CA LEU A 177 -2.87 -28.48 -3.00
C LEU A 177 -2.40 -29.91 -2.76
N ARG A 178 -2.27 -30.34 -1.50
CA ARG A 178 -1.91 -31.73 -1.15
C ARG A 178 -2.94 -32.72 -1.69
N ALA A 179 -4.23 -32.45 -1.50
CA ALA A 179 -5.31 -33.30 -2.00
C ALA A 179 -5.38 -33.33 -3.55
N ALA A 180 -4.99 -32.25 -4.21
CA ALA A 180 -4.85 -32.24 -5.66
C ALA A 180 -3.62 -33.04 -6.11
N TYR A 181 -2.47 -32.87 -5.46
CA TYR A 181 -1.22 -33.58 -5.78
C TYR A 181 -1.30 -35.09 -5.55
N SER A 182 -2.16 -35.57 -4.66
CA SER A 182 -2.38 -37.01 -4.48
C SER A 182 -3.27 -37.64 -5.56
N ARG A 183 -4.10 -36.84 -6.24
CA ARG A 183 -5.04 -37.30 -7.28
C ARG A 183 -4.47 -37.17 -8.69
N GLU A 184 -3.56 -36.24 -8.91
CA GLU A 184 -2.95 -35.93 -10.20
C GLU A 184 -1.52 -35.40 -9.99
N GLY A 185 -0.66 -35.53 -11.01
CA GLY A 185 0.71 -35.01 -10.92
C GLY A 185 0.75 -33.52 -10.59
N LYS A 186 1.77 -33.08 -9.83
CA LYS A 186 1.91 -31.71 -9.30
C LYS A 186 1.58 -30.60 -10.32
N ARG A 187 2.05 -30.74 -11.56
CA ARG A 187 1.87 -29.76 -12.64
C ARG A 187 0.39 -29.61 -13.05
N SER A 188 -0.36 -30.72 -13.11
CA SER A 188 -1.79 -30.72 -13.46
C SER A 188 -2.63 -30.03 -12.39
N ALA A 189 -2.37 -30.36 -11.12
CA ALA A 189 -3.03 -29.75 -9.97
C ALA A 189 -2.80 -28.25 -9.85
N THR A 190 -1.55 -27.80 -10.00
CA THR A 190 -1.22 -26.38 -9.98
C THR A 190 -1.92 -25.63 -11.11
N ASN A 191 -1.95 -26.19 -12.33
CA ASN A 191 -2.64 -25.58 -13.48
C ASN A 191 -4.14 -25.46 -13.26
N ARG A 192 -4.79 -26.51 -12.74
CA ARG A 192 -6.24 -26.48 -12.43
C ARG A 192 -6.57 -25.42 -11.38
N ILE A 193 -5.75 -25.29 -10.35
CA ILE A 193 -5.95 -24.30 -9.28
C ILE A 193 -5.70 -22.89 -9.81
N ASN A 194 -4.67 -22.69 -10.64
CA ASN A 194 -4.44 -21.41 -11.29
C ASN A 194 -5.62 -21.04 -12.21
N LYS A 195 -6.17 -21.96 -13.00
CA LYS A 195 -7.36 -21.71 -13.84
C LYS A 195 -8.56 -21.23 -13.02
N LYS A 196 -8.87 -21.91 -11.90
CA LYS A 196 -9.94 -21.46 -10.98
C LYS A 196 -9.65 -20.12 -10.31
N LEU A 197 -8.37 -19.81 -10.06
CA LEU A 197 -7.97 -18.50 -9.54
C LEU A 197 -8.10 -17.40 -10.58
N GLU A 198 -7.82 -17.68 -11.85
CA GLU A 198 -7.97 -16.75 -12.97
C GLU A 198 -9.44 -16.35 -13.16
N GLU A 199 -10.35 -17.33 -13.11
CA GLU A 199 -11.80 -17.11 -13.17
C GLU A 199 -12.31 -16.20 -12.03
N ARG A 200 -11.73 -16.34 -10.83
CA ARG A 200 -12.18 -15.60 -9.62
C ARG A 200 -11.45 -14.26 -9.42
N ARG A 201 -10.22 -14.17 -9.88
CA ARG A 201 -9.27 -13.06 -9.64
C ARG A 201 -8.45 -12.81 -10.90
N PRO A 202 -9.09 -12.35 -11.99
CA PRO A 202 -8.40 -12.09 -13.26
C PRO A 202 -7.33 -10.99 -13.10
N ASP A 203 -7.48 -10.11 -12.10
CA ASP A 203 -6.50 -9.09 -11.73
C ASP A 203 -5.12 -9.66 -11.36
N LEU A 204 -5.03 -10.93 -10.95
CA LEU A 204 -3.77 -11.60 -10.64
C LEU A 204 -3.04 -12.18 -11.87
N PHE A 205 -3.73 -12.25 -13.01
CA PHE A 205 -3.26 -12.86 -14.26
C PHE A 205 -3.06 -11.83 -15.38
N ALA A 206 -3.66 -10.64 -15.25
CA ALA A 206 -3.42 -9.51 -16.16
C ALA A 206 -1.95 -9.05 -16.08
N GLY A 207 -1.17 -9.49 -17.07
CA GLY A 207 0.26 -9.17 -17.25
C GLY A 207 0.52 -7.70 -17.51
#